data_AF-A0A4Y6Q2G8-F1
#
_entry.id   AF-A0A4Y6Q2G8-F1
#
_cell.length_a   1.000
_cell.length_b   1.000
_cell.length_c   1.000
_cell.angle_alpha   90.00
_cell.angle_beta   90.00
_cell.angle_gamma   90.00
#
_symmetry.space_group_name_H-M   'P 1'
#
loop_
_entity.id
_entity.type
_entity.pdbx_description
1 polymer ?
#
loop_
_entity_poly.entity_id
_entity_poly.type
_entity_poly.pdbx_seq_one_letter_code
_entity_poly.pdbx_strand_id
1 'polypeptide(L)'
;MQVGRAVFAGVAGALAMTVAALVFGELGIAVSLESLLGTFLGFEPGSGAGWLAGLVAHLIVGAWFAVIYVHGFEDLTGRAGWSVGAAFSMIHIILAGFLVTFLPMVLPHATVQPGMFMAHEGLAGVCVFMLLHIVYGAVVGSVYAFLLTPLYSSRNALV
;
A
#
# COMPACT_ATOMS: atom_id res chain seq x y z
N MET A 1 -11.15 10.41 -14.13
CA MET A 1 -10.69 10.14 -12.76
C MET A 1 -11.46 10.89 -11.67
N GLN A 2 -12.07 10.14 -10.74
CA GLN A 2 -12.64 10.70 -9.50
C GLN A 2 -11.63 10.57 -8.34
N VAL A 3 -10.80 11.61 -8.16
CA VAL A 3 -9.65 11.60 -7.22
C VAL A 3 -10.06 11.23 -5.79
N GLY A 4 -11.17 11.77 -5.28
CA GLY A 4 -11.63 11.47 -3.91
C GLY A 4 -11.91 9.98 -3.69
N ARG A 5 -12.44 9.27 -4.70
CA ARG A 5 -12.67 7.81 -4.63
C ARG A 5 -11.37 7.04 -4.70
N ALA A 6 -10.40 7.50 -5.50
CA ALA A 6 -9.07 6.89 -5.57
C ALA A 6 -8.34 7.02 -4.23
N VAL A 7 -8.35 8.21 -3.63
CA VAL A 7 -7.77 8.47 -2.30
C VAL A 7 -8.40 7.57 -1.25
N PHE A 8 -9.74 7.49 -1.20
CA PHE A 8 -10.42 6.61 -0.25
C PHE A 8 -10.05 5.14 -0.44
N ALA A 9 -10.01 4.66 -1.69
CA ALA A 9 -9.60 3.29 -1.99
C ALA A 9 -8.17 3.01 -1.55
N GLY A 10 -7.24 3.97 -1.74
CA GLY A 10 -5.86 3.88 -1.28
C GLY A 10 -5.72 3.79 0.23
N VAL A 11 -6.44 4.65 0.97
CA VAL A 11 -6.47 4.59 2.44
C VAL A 11 -7.02 3.25 2.92
N ALA A 12 -8.11 2.76 2.31
CA ALA A 12 -8.67 1.46 2.64
C ALA A 12 -7.68 0.31 2.37
N GLY A 13 -6.97 0.35 1.24
CA GLY A 13 -5.93 -0.61 0.90
C GLY A 13 -4.76 -0.59 1.89
N ALA A 14 -4.26 0.59 2.24
CA ALA A 14 -3.15 0.74 3.19
C ALA A 14 -3.55 0.27 4.59
N LEU A 15 -4.76 0.58 5.06
CA LEU A 15 -5.30 0.04 6.32
C LEU A 15 -5.40 -1.49 6.29
N ALA A 16 -5.86 -2.07 5.18
CA ALA A 16 -5.93 -3.52 5.04
C ALA A 16 -4.53 -4.17 5.12
N MET A 17 -3.51 -3.54 4.53
CA MET A 17 -2.11 -3.96 4.69
C MET A 17 -1.68 -3.87 6.15
N THR A 18 -1.91 -2.74 6.82
CA THR A 18 -1.52 -2.55 8.24
C THR A 18 -2.11 -3.65 9.11
N VAL A 19 -3.41 -3.93 8.96
CA VAL A 19 -4.08 -4.98 9.73
C VAL A 19 -3.48 -6.36 9.43
N ALA A 20 -3.24 -6.68 8.16
CA ALA A 20 -2.61 -7.94 7.79
C ALA A 20 -1.18 -8.06 8.32
N ALA A 21 -0.40 -6.97 8.29
CA ALA A 21 0.96 -6.92 8.82
C ALA A 21 0.98 -7.15 10.34
N LEU A 22 0.04 -6.57 11.10
CA LEU A 22 -0.11 -6.84 12.53
C LEU A 22 -0.38 -8.32 12.79
N VAL A 23 -1.26 -8.95 12.01
CA VAL A 23 -1.52 -10.40 12.12
C VAL A 23 -0.27 -11.23 11.84
N PHE A 24 0.52 -10.89 10.82
CA PHE A 24 1.80 -11.58 10.56
C PHE A 24 2.84 -11.33 11.66
N GLY A 25 2.81 -10.16 12.30
CA GLY A 25 3.63 -9.84 13.46
C GLY A 25 3.38 -10.79 14.64
N GLU A 26 2.12 -11.12 14.93
CA GLU A 26 1.74 -12.11 15.95
C GLU A 26 2.22 -13.53 15.61
N LEU A 27 2.48 -13.81 14.33
CA LEU A 27 3.06 -15.06 13.85
C LEU A 27 4.60 -15.06 13.82
N GLY A 28 5.23 -13.99 14.32
CA GLY A 28 6.68 -13.83 14.39
C GLY A 28 7.33 -13.32 13.11
N ILE A 29 6.56 -12.82 12.13
CA ILE A 29 7.07 -12.23 10.89
C ILE A 29 6.90 -10.71 10.95
N ALA A 30 7.95 -10.00 11.33
CA ALA A 30 7.90 -8.57 11.65
C ALA A 30 7.99 -7.65 10.41
N VAL A 31 7.05 -7.77 9.47
CA VAL A 31 6.95 -6.83 8.32
C VAL A 31 6.09 -5.61 8.69
N SER A 32 6.58 -4.79 9.62
CA SER A 32 5.90 -3.54 10.01
C SER A 32 6.42 -2.36 9.18
N LEU A 33 5.73 -2.05 8.08
CA LEU A 33 6.06 -0.89 7.24
C LEU A 33 5.83 0.42 8.01
N GLU A 34 4.87 0.46 8.91
CA GLU A 34 4.56 1.60 9.75
C GLU A 34 5.72 1.89 10.70
N SER A 35 6.24 0.86 11.38
CA SER A 35 7.43 1.04 12.23
C SER A 35 8.62 1.54 11.40
N LEU A 36 8.85 0.95 10.23
CA LEU A 36 9.94 1.36 9.33
C LEU A 36 9.81 2.82 8.88
N LEU A 37 8.63 3.22 8.38
CA LEU A 37 8.37 4.60 7.97
C LEU A 37 8.48 5.58 9.15
N GLY A 38 8.09 5.16 10.36
CA GLY A 38 8.29 5.92 11.59
C GLY A 38 9.77 6.25 11.82
N THR A 39 10.66 5.28 11.66
CA THR A 39 12.12 5.51 11.80
C THR A 39 12.67 6.45 10.74
N PHE A 40 12.13 6.41 9.52
CA PHE A 40 12.50 7.33 8.45
C PHE A 40 12.09 8.77 8.75
N LEU A 41 11.05 8.97 9.55
CA LEU A 41 10.64 10.27 10.07
C LEU A 41 11.43 10.71 11.31
N GLY A 42 12.45 9.95 11.73
CA GLY A 42 13.34 10.28 12.85
C GLY A 42 12.85 9.84 14.23
N PHE A 43 11.80 9.02 14.29
CA PHE A 43 11.34 8.46 15.56
C PHE A 43 12.17 7.25 15.98
N GLU A 44 12.22 6.99 17.29
CA GLU A 44 12.91 5.84 17.85
C GLU A 44 12.24 4.52 17.40
N PRO A 45 13.02 3.51 16.98
CA PRO A 45 12.49 2.19 16.63
C PRO A 45 11.66 1.58 17.78
N GLY A 46 10.50 1.03 17.45
CA GLY A 46 9.61 0.40 18.44
C GLY A 46 8.79 1.37 19.30
N SER A 47 8.99 2.69 19.16
CA SER A 47 8.16 3.67 19.87
C SER A 47 6.73 3.71 19.32
N GLY A 48 5.74 3.81 20.22
CA GLY A 48 4.34 3.94 19.81
C GLY A 48 4.07 5.21 18.99
N ALA A 49 4.76 6.30 19.30
CA ALA A 49 4.69 7.54 18.52
C ALA A 49 5.26 7.37 17.10
N GLY A 50 6.39 6.66 16.97
CA GLY A 50 6.98 6.33 15.67
C GLY A 50 6.07 5.46 14.82
N TRP A 51 5.45 4.43 15.42
CA TRP A 51 4.48 3.59 14.72
C TRP A 51 3.28 4.41 14.22
N LEU A 52 2.72 5.30 15.05
CA LEU A 52 1.59 6.15 14.65
C LEU A 52 1.98 7.13 13.53
N ALA A 53 3.16 7.76 13.62
CA ALA A 53 3.66 8.67 12.58
C ALA A 53 3.87 7.92 11.26
N GLY A 54 4.45 6.72 11.33
CA GLY A 54 4.63 5.85 10.18
C GLY A 54 3.32 5.31 9.60
N LEU A 55 2.32 5.02 10.42
CA LEU A 55 0.96 4.69 9.96
C LEU A 55 0.38 5.85 9.15
N VAL A 56 0.42 7.08 9.67
CA VAL A 56 -0.05 8.26 8.94
C VAL A 56 0.67 8.41 7.61
N ALA A 57 2.01 8.25 7.59
CA ALA A 57 2.78 8.27 6.36
C ALA A 57 2.38 7.15 5.39
N HIS A 58 2.14 5.93 5.89
CA HIS A 58 1.70 4.80 5.08
C HIS A 58 0.34 5.07 4.42
N LEU A 59 -0.62 5.64 5.16
CA LEU A 59 -1.92 6.02 4.62
C LEU A 59 -1.83 7.10 3.54
N ILE A 60 -0.97 8.10 3.73
CA ILE A 60 -0.73 9.17 2.74
C ILE A 60 -0.09 8.59 1.47
N VAL A 61 0.95 7.76 1.63
CA VAL A 61 1.64 7.12 0.50
C VAL A 61 0.70 6.16 -0.23
N GLY A 62 -0.11 5.38 0.49
CA GLY A 62 -1.16 4.53 -0.09
C GLY A 62 -2.18 5.34 -0.88
N ALA A 63 -2.69 6.44 -0.33
CA ALA A 63 -3.58 7.35 -1.08
C ALA A 63 -2.93 7.85 -2.38
N TRP A 64 -1.66 8.21 -2.34
CA TRP A 64 -0.91 8.68 -3.51
C TRP A 64 -0.74 7.59 -4.58
N PHE A 65 -0.32 6.38 -4.19
CA PHE A 65 -0.20 5.25 -5.12
C PHE A 65 -1.54 4.83 -5.70
N ALA A 66 -2.64 4.90 -4.95
CA ALA A 66 -3.96 4.58 -5.47
C ALA A 66 -4.41 5.54 -6.57
N VAL A 67 -4.03 6.82 -6.53
CA VAL A 67 -4.28 7.76 -7.63
C VAL A 67 -3.57 7.28 -8.91
N ILE A 68 -2.32 6.83 -8.79
CA ILE A 68 -1.53 6.29 -9.92
C ILE A 68 -2.19 5.00 -10.45
N TYR A 69 -2.62 4.10 -9.57
CA TYR A 69 -3.33 2.87 -9.95
C TYR A 69 -4.59 3.17 -10.73
N VAL A 70 -5.42 4.08 -10.22
CA VAL A 70 -6.70 4.42 -10.84
C VAL A 70 -6.50 5.03 -12.22
N HIS A 71 -5.48 5.88 -12.39
CA HIS A 71 -5.12 6.38 -13.72
C HIS A 71 -4.78 5.22 -14.67
N GLY A 72 -4.00 4.24 -14.20
CA GLY A 72 -3.74 3.01 -14.96
C GLY A 72 -4.99 2.15 -15.22
N PHE A 73 -5.91 2.06 -14.27
CA PHE A 73 -7.17 1.33 -14.44
C PHE A 73 -8.03 1.95 -15.54
N GLU A 74 -8.22 3.28 -15.48
CA GLU A 74 -9.02 4.04 -16.44
C GLU A 74 -8.38 4.00 -17.83
N ASP A 75 -7.09 4.30 -17.94
CA ASP A 75 -6.46 4.59 -19.24
C ASP A 75 -5.89 3.35 -19.93
N LEU A 76 -5.37 2.38 -19.17
CA LEU A 76 -4.72 1.19 -19.76
C LEU A 76 -5.67 0.01 -19.89
N THR A 77 -6.65 -0.11 -18.99
CA THR A 77 -7.52 -1.30 -18.95
C THR A 77 -8.99 -1.00 -19.19
N GLY A 78 -9.45 0.23 -18.97
CA GLY A 78 -10.87 0.60 -18.99
C GLY A 78 -11.72 -0.11 -17.93
N ARG A 79 -11.10 -0.75 -16.92
CA ARG A 79 -11.80 -1.53 -15.89
C ARG A 79 -11.10 -1.43 -14.53
N ALA A 80 -11.88 -1.58 -13.46
CA ALA A 80 -11.37 -1.70 -12.10
C ALA A 80 -11.92 -2.98 -11.45
N GLY A 81 -11.16 -3.56 -10.54
CA GLY A 81 -11.54 -4.76 -9.79
C GLY A 81 -10.33 -5.41 -9.13
N TRP A 82 -10.55 -6.38 -8.24
CA TRP A 82 -9.48 -7.01 -7.46
C TRP A 82 -8.37 -7.59 -8.33
N SER A 83 -8.70 -8.26 -9.43
CA SER A 83 -7.71 -8.92 -10.29
C SER A 83 -6.83 -7.93 -11.04
N VAL A 84 -7.42 -6.83 -11.52
CA VAL A 84 -6.68 -5.73 -12.17
C VAL A 84 -5.78 -5.05 -11.15
N GLY A 85 -6.30 -4.73 -9.96
CA GLY A 85 -5.52 -4.11 -8.91
C GLY A 85 -4.37 -4.99 -8.40
N ALA A 86 -4.59 -6.30 -8.27
CA ALA A 86 -3.54 -7.27 -7.97
C ALA A 86 -2.47 -7.31 -9.07
N ALA A 87 -2.84 -7.23 -10.35
CA ALA A 87 -1.85 -7.16 -11.43
C ALA A 87 -1.00 -5.88 -11.36
N PHE A 88 -1.62 -4.72 -11.11
CA PHE A 88 -0.90 -3.45 -10.93
C PHE A 88 0.03 -3.48 -9.71
N SER A 89 -0.29 -4.28 -8.69
CA SER A 89 0.59 -4.45 -7.53
C SER A 89 1.95 -5.03 -7.86
N MET A 90 2.14 -5.74 -8.98
CA MET A 90 3.45 -6.25 -9.35
C MET A 90 4.45 -5.11 -9.58
N ILE A 91 4.00 -4.03 -10.23
CA ILE A 91 4.81 -2.84 -10.46
C ILE A 91 5.08 -2.14 -9.12
N HIS A 92 4.05 -2.02 -8.28
CA HIS A 92 4.17 -1.38 -6.97
C HIS A 92 5.13 -2.15 -6.04
N ILE A 93 5.11 -3.49 -6.05
CA ILE A 93 6.06 -4.33 -5.29
C ILE A 93 7.50 -3.99 -5.68
N ILE A 94 7.77 -3.90 -6.98
CA ILE A 94 9.10 -3.56 -7.50
C ILE A 94 9.51 -2.16 -7.02
N LEU A 95 8.63 -1.18 -7.20
CA LEU A 95 8.89 0.20 -6.78
C LEU A 95 9.09 0.32 -5.26
N ALA A 96 8.23 -0.32 -4.47
CA ALA A 96 8.31 -0.33 -3.02
C ALA A 96 9.57 -1.05 -2.55
N GLY A 97 9.94 -2.17 -3.17
CA GLY A 97 11.18 -2.90 -2.88
C GLY A 97 12.43 -2.06 -3.10
N PHE A 98 12.48 -1.30 -4.20
CA PHE A 98 13.54 -0.31 -4.41
C PHE A 98 13.48 0.83 -3.40
N LEU A 99 12.29 1.37 -3.13
CA LEU A 99 12.10 2.47 -2.21
C LEU A 99 12.62 2.11 -0.81
N VAL A 100 12.24 0.96 -0.25
CA VAL A 100 12.72 0.53 1.08
C VAL A 100 14.22 0.23 1.12
N THR A 101 14.82 -0.15 -0.02
CA THR A 101 16.27 -0.39 -0.12
C THR A 101 17.06 0.92 -0.09
N PHE A 102 16.58 1.93 -0.82
CA PHE A 102 17.32 3.17 -1.03
C PHE A 102 16.98 4.28 -0.04
N LEU A 103 15.81 4.23 0.61
CA LEU A 103 15.41 5.28 1.56
C LEU A 103 16.44 5.53 2.67
N PRO A 104 17.08 4.50 3.27
CA PRO A 104 18.11 4.73 4.28
C PRO A 104 19.34 5.50 3.78
N MET A 105 19.62 5.47 2.47
CA MET A 105 20.75 6.21 1.88
C MET A 105 20.45 7.71 1.75
N VAL A 106 19.19 8.07 1.61
CA VAL A 106 18.74 9.46 1.45
C VAL A 106 18.24 10.08 2.77
N LEU A 107 17.89 9.24 3.75
CA LEU A 107 17.45 9.65 5.08
C LEU A 107 18.46 9.18 6.13
N PRO A 108 19.43 10.02 6.53
CA PRO A 108 20.54 9.62 7.42
C PRO A 108 20.10 9.23 8.85
N HIS A 109 18.83 9.45 9.21
CA HIS A 109 18.26 9.04 10.50
C HIS A 109 17.61 7.65 10.45
N ALA A 110 17.56 6.99 9.29
CA ALA A 110 17.11 5.62 9.16
C ALA A 110 18.07 4.66 9.88
N THR A 111 17.67 4.17 11.05
CA THR A 111 18.48 3.25 11.87
C THR A 111 18.23 1.78 11.54
N VAL A 112 17.19 1.48 10.76
CA VAL A 112 16.81 0.12 10.36
C VAL A 112 17.16 -0.12 8.90
N GLN A 113 17.82 -1.24 8.62
CA GLN A 113 18.12 -1.70 7.26
C GLN A 113 17.18 -2.85 6.89
N PRO A 114 16.05 -2.59 6.20
CA PRO A 114 15.08 -3.64 5.88
C PRO A 114 15.60 -4.65 4.84
N GLY A 115 16.64 -4.27 4.08
CA GLY A 115 17.03 -5.00 2.87
C GLY A 115 15.98 -4.87 1.76
N MET A 116 16.35 -5.34 0.56
CA MET A 116 15.44 -5.29 -0.59
C MET A 116 14.24 -6.21 -0.37
N PHE A 117 13.03 -5.70 -0.60
CA PHE A 117 11.78 -6.42 -0.34
C PHE A 117 11.66 -6.96 1.10
N MET A 118 12.24 -6.28 2.10
CA MET A 118 12.28 -6.75 3.50
C MET A 118 13.13 -8.02 3.71
N ALA A 119 14.12 -8.29 2.86
CA ALA A 119 14.96 -9.49 2.93
C ALA A 119 15.75 -9.66 4.24
N HIS A 120 15.91 -8.62 5.06
CA HIS A 120 16.49 -8.75 6.41
C HIS A 120 15.69 -9.71 7.30
N GLU A 121 14.37 -9.77 7.10
CA GLU A 121 13.45 -10.67 7.81
C GLU A 121 13.43 -12.10 7.21
N GLY A 122 14.35 -12.40 6.29
CA GLY A 122 14.44 -13.68 5.59
C GLY A 122 13.37 -13.89 4.52
N LEU A 123 13.29 -15.13 4.00
CA LEU A 123 12.36 -15.48 2.91
C LEU A 123 10.89 -15.22 3.27
N ALA A 124 10.51 -15.48 4.53
CA ALA A 124 9.17 -15.21 5.02
C ALA A 124 8.81 -13.71 4.93
N GLY A 125 9.75 -12.83 5.30
CA GLY A 125 9.57 -11.38 5.17
C GLY A 125 9.34 -10.94 3.74
N VAL A 126 10.13 -11.47 2.79
CA VAL A 126 9.94 -11.20 1.35
C VAL A 126 8.56 -11.64 0.87
N CYS A 127 8.15 -12.87 1.21
CA CYS A 127 6.84 -13.39 0.83
C CYS A 127 5.70 -12.55 1.41
N VAL A 128 5.77 -12.17 2.69
CA VAL A 128 4.77 -11.33 3.34
C VAL A 128 4.75 -9.94 2.73
N PHE A 129 5.91 -9.32 2.47
CA PHE A 129 6.00 -8.04 1.79
C PHE A 129 5.26 -8.05 0.44
N MET A 130 5.53 -9.06 -0.40
CA MET A 130 4.86 -9.20 -1.69
C MET A 130 3.35 -9.40 -1.52
N LEU A 131 2.95 -10.31 -0.62
CA LEU A 131 1.55 -10.60 -0.36
C LEU A 131 0.77 -9.38 0.11
N LEU A 132 1.31 -8.59 1.03
CA LEU A 132 0.67 -7.37 1.52
C LEU A 132 0.39 -6.38 0.38
N HIS A 133 1.34 -6.20 -0.54
CA HIS A 133 1.13 -5.30 -1.68
C HIS A 133 0.12 -5.86 -2.71
N ILE A 134 0.05 -7.18 -2.88
CA ILE A 134 -1.01 -7.83 -3.66
C ILE A 134 -2.38 -7.54 -3.05
N VAL A 135 -2.50 -7.72 -1.72
CA VAL A 135 -3.72 -7.42 -0.96
C VAL A 135 -4.10 -5.96 -1.14
N TYR A 136 -3.16 -5.04 -0.99
CA TYR A 136 -3.38 -3.62 -1.25
C TYR A 136 -3.96 -3.36 -2.63
N GLY A 137 -3.32 -3.88 -3.68
CA GLY A 137 -3.78 -3.69 -5.04
C GLY A 137 -5.18 -4.25 -5.25
N ALA A 138 -5.44 -5.46 -4.75
CA ALA A 138 -6.75 -6.09 -4.82
C ALA A 138 -7.84 -5.26 -4.11
N VAL A 139 -7.56 -4.72 -2.92
CA VAL A 139 -8.47 -3.86 -2.17
C VAL A 139 -8.72 -2.56 -2.91
N VAL A 140 -7.67 -1.86 -3.37
CA VAL A 140 -7.80 -0.61 -4.13
C VAL A 140 -8.67 -0.84 -5.38
N GLY A 141 -8.39 -1.89 -6.15
CA GLY A 141 -9.16 -2.24 -7.34
C GLY A 141 -10.64 -2.52 -7.04
N SER A 142 -10.93 -3.31 -6.00
CA SER A 142 -12.31 -3.63 -5.57
C SER A 142 -13.07 -2.41 -5.06
N VAL A 143 -12.48 -1.66 -4.12
CA VAL A 143 -13.13 -0.52 -3.49
C VAL A 143 -13.39 0.55 -4.54
N TYR A 144 -12.41 0.84 -5.41
CA TYR A 144 -12.61 1.81 -6.47
C TYR A 144 -13.72 1.39 -7.44
N ALA A 145 -13.75 0.12 -7.87
CA ALA A 145 -14.82 -0.41 -8.72
C ALA A 145 -16.20 -0.31 -8.07
N PHE A 146 -16.31 -0.67 -6.79
CA PHE A 146 -17.54 -0.55 -6.01
C PHE A 146 -18.02 0.90 -5.92
N LEU A 147 -17.11 1.84 -5.68
CA LEU A 147 -17.44 3.27 -5.62
C LEU A 147 -17.88 3.83 -6.97
N LEU A 148 -17.51 3.22 -8.10
CA LEU A 148 -17.99 3.59 -9.44
C LEU A 148 -19.42 3.10 -9.73
N THR A 149 -19.87 2.02 -9.08
CA THR A 149 -21.15 1.36 -9.38
C THR A 149 -22.42 2.23 -9.23
N PRO A 150 -22.50 3.28 -8.37
CA PRO A 150 -23.69 4.13 -8.25
C PRO A 150 -24.05 4.98 -9.49
N LEU A 151 -23.15 5.13 -10.48
CA LEU A 151 -23.38 6.00 -11.65
C LEU A 151 -23.89 5.26 -12.90
N TYR A 152 -23.86 3.93 -12.92
CA TYR A 152 -24.36 3.15 -14.06
C TYR A 152 -25.88 2.94 -14.00
N SER A 153 -26.47 2.93 -12.80
CA SER A 153 -27.91 2.75 -12.61
C SER A 153 -28.75 3.99 -12.94
N SER A 154 -28.17 5.20 -12.93
CA SER A 154 -28.91 6.45 -13.15
C SER A 154 -28.76 7.04 -14.55
N ARG A 155 -27.73 6.65 -15.31
CA ARG A 155 -27.55 7.10 -16.71
C ARG A 155 -28.36 6.30 -17.74
N ASN A 156 -28.78 5.07 -17.41
CA ASN A 156 -29.59 4.22 -18.30
C ASN A 156 -31.08 4.26 -17.99
N ALA A 157 -31.53 5.11 -17.05
CA ALA A 157 -32.95 5.30 -16.74
C ALA A 157 -33.60 6.45 -17.54
N LEU A 158 -32.88 7.01 -18.53
CA LEU A 158 -33.32 8.15 -19.35
C LEU A 158 -33.26 7.86 -20.87
N VAL A 159 -33.33 6.59 -21.28
CA VAL A 159 -33.50 6.20 -22.70
C VAL A 159 -34.73 5.34 -22.84
#